data_AF-A0A963ZK41-F1
#
_entry.id   AF-A0A963ZK41-F1
#
_cell.length_a   1.000
_cell.length_b   1.000
_cell.length_c   1.000
_cell.angle_alpha   90.00
_cell.angle_beta   90.00
_cell.angle_gamma   90.00
#
_symmetry.space_group_name_H-M   'P 1'
#
loop_
_entity.id
_entity.type
_entity.pdbx_description
1 polymer ?
#
loop_
_entity_poly.entity_id
_entity_poly.type
_entity_poly.pdbx_seq_one_letter_code
_entity_poly.pdbx_strand_id
1 'polypeptide(L)'
;MTPRESKTALMKVDFSSIPSWSQEEVTEGFHLVRDHKFLPCSNVVGNKRAIPWLYPENGCFLRAALSRRLLSLKGYPGIKKLFVFGDFKYKSKWAETGYVAFKFHVAVATRVEREIYILDPSVDYEKPLLLLHWSQRLTSESQNKTIEYSLCSDLTVSHNSECNEMEESNEVGIRRGMPHTMEFFAMEYLAKEYENIHQLGLDPKRELSIGSDN
;
A
#
# COMPACT_ATOMS: atom_id res chain seq x y z
N MET A 1 10.98 11.32 15.06
CA MET A 1 10.46 10.01 15.52
C MET A 1 9.91 9.27 14.32
N THR A 2 10.51 8.15 13.98
CA THR A 2 10.14 7.34 12.81
C THR A 2 9.05 6.31 13.15
N PRO A 3 8.34 5.74 12.14
CA PRO A 3 7.43 4.63 12.38
C PRO A 3 8.08 3.48 13.16
N ARG A 4 9.35 3.15 12.87
CA ARG A 4 10.07 2.09 13.57
C ARG A 4 10.30 2.39 15.05
N GLU A 5 10.48 3.65 15.40
CA GLU A 5 10.68 4.10 16.79
C GLU A 5 9.37 4.23 17.55
N SER A 6 8.27 4.60 16.88
CA SER A 6 6.96 4.83 17.50
C SER A 6 6.08 3.59 17.61
N LYS A 7 6.53 2.44 17.08
CA LYS A 7 5.72 1.21 17.05
C LYS A 7 5.32 0.74 18.44
N THR A 8 4.07 0.33 18.57
CA THR A 8 3.48 -0.10 19.84
C THR A 8 2.43 -1.20 19.62
N ALA A 9 2.00 -1.85 20.70
CA ALA A 9 0.93 -2.84 20.63
C ALA A 9 -0.39 -2.20 20.15
N LEU A 10 -1.23 -2.97 19.44
CA LEU A 10 -2.48 -2.48 18.84
C LEU A 10 -3.36 -1.66 19.81
N MET A 11 -3.50 -2.13 21.06
CA MET A 11 -4.34 -1.48 22.09
C MET A 11 -3.80 -0.12 22.58
N LYS A 12 -2.56 0.23 22.24
CA LYS A 12 -1.90 1.49 22.61
C LYS A 12 -1.82 2.48 21.46
N VAL A 13 -2.24 2.11 20.25
CA VAL A 13 -2.24 3.01 19.11
C VAL A 13 -3.42 3.97 19.24
N ASP A 14 -3.15 5.27 19.14
CA ASP A 14 -4.21 6.28 19.07
C ASP A 14 -4.75 6.39 17.64
N PHE A 15 -5.93 5.80 17.42
CA PHE A 15 -6.63 5.85 16.13
C PHE A 15 -7.59 7.03 15.99
N SER A 16 -7.66 7.94 16.95
CA SER A 16 -8.58 9.09 16.91
C SER A 16 -8.31 10.03 15.73
N SER A 17 -7.05 10.09 15.27
CA SER A 17 -6.63 10.87 14.11
C SER A 17 -6.90 10.20 12.77
N ILE A 18 -7.44 8.96 12.75
CA ILE A 18 -7.88 8.33 11.51
C ILE A 18 -9.16 9.02 11.01
N PRO A 19 -9.14 9.53 9.78
CA PRO A 19 -10.25 10.23 9.14
C PRO A 19 -11.45 9.31 8.97
N SER A 20 -12.66 9.87 9.12
CA SER A 20 -13.91 9.14 8.97
C SER A 20 -14.43 9.22 7.55
N TRP A 21 -14.74 8.07 6.98
CA TRP A 21 -15.36 7.90 5.67
C TRP A 21 -16.72 7.17 5.83
N SER A 22 -17.59 7.29 4.82
CA SER A 22 -18.75 6.41 4.66
C SER A 22 -18.33 5.03 4.15
N GLN A 23 -19.23 4.04 4.25
CA GLN A 23 -18.96 2.69 3.73
C GLN A 23 -18.78 2.69 2.20
N GLU A 24 -19.53 3.56 1.52
CA GLU A 24 -19.43 3.80 0.08
C GLU A 24 -18.07 4.40 -0.26
N GLU A 25 -17.62 5.44 0.44
CA GLU A 25 -16.29 6.03 0.24
C GLU A 25 -15.16 5.01 0.44
N VAL A 26 -15.27 4.12 1.43
CA VAL A 26 -14.27 3.04 1.61
C VAL A 26 -14.21 2.11 0.41
N THR A 27 -15.37 1.75 -0.14
CA THR A 27 -15.49 0.82 -1.27
C THR A 27 -15.01 1.50 -2.57
N GLU A 28 -15.50 2.70 -2.85
CA GLU A 28 -15.10 3.49 -4.02
C GLU A 28 -13.61 3.86 -3.96
N GLY A 29 -13.11 4.26 -2.78
CA GLY A 29 -11.71 4.59 -2.56
C GLY A 29 -10.80 3.38 -2.78
N PHE A 30 -11.22 2.19 -2.35
CA PHE A 30 -10.51 0.94 -2.63
C PHE A 30 -10.43 0.65 -4.13
N HIS A 31 -11.55 0.71 -4.85
CA HIS A 31 -11.57 0.49 -6.30
C HIS A 31 -10.75 1.55 -7.04
N LEU A 32 -10.82 2.81 -6.60
CA LEU A 32 -10.03 3.89 -7.16
C LEU A 32 -8.53 3.59 -7.04
N VAL A 33 -8.02 3.23 -5.86
CA VAL A 33 -6.57 2.95 -5.71
C VAL A 33 -6.15 1.66 -6.42
N ARG A 34 -7.04 0.69 -6.55
CA ARG A 34 -6.78 -0.57 -7.25
C ARG A 34 -6.70 -0.39 -8.76
N ASP A 35 -7.68 0.30 -9.34
CA ASP A 35 -7.97 0.22 -10.77
C ASP A 35 -7.54 1.47 -11.55
N HIS A 36 -7.43 2.63 -10.90
CA HIS A 36 -7.19 3.88 -11.61
C HIS A 36 -5.80 3.93 -12.25
N LYS A 37 -5.77 4.05 -13.57
CA LYS A 37 -4.55 4.14 -14.37
C LYS A 37 -4.09 5.60 -14.45
N PHE A 38 -3.12 6.00 -13.63
CA PHE A 38 -2.57 7.36 -13.64
C PHE A 38 -1.05 7.43 -13.77
N LEU A 39 -0.34 6.31 -13.60
CA LEU A 39 1.11 6.27 -13.68
C LEU A 39 1.55 6.24 -15.14
N PRO A 40 2.59 7.01 -15.52
CA PRO A 40 3.14 6.91 -16.87
C PRO A 40 3.68 5.50 -17.14
N CYS A 41 3.54 4.99 -18.35
CA CYS A 41 4.19 3.76 -18.79
C CYS A 41 5.23 4.11 -19.87
N SER A 42 6.51 3.83 -19.61
CA SER A 42 7.61 4.12 -20.53
C SER A 42 7.53 3.32 -21.82
N ASN A 43 6.85 2.18 -21.79
CA ASN A 43 6.90 1.20 -22.87
C ASN A 43 5.84 1.46 -23.95
N VAL A 44 4.84 2.31 -23.69
CA VAL A 44 3.84 2.72 -24.69
C VAL A 44 3.38 4.15 -24.40
N VAL A 45 3.67 5.09 -25.30
CA VAL A 45 3.20 6.48 -25.22
C VAL A 45 1.67 6.50 -25.14
N GLY A 46 1.12 7.21 -24.15
CA GLY A 46 -0.33 7.36 -23.96
C GLY A 46 -0.99 6.29 -23.07
N ASN A 47 -0.31 5.17 -22.79
CA ASN A 47 -0.84 4.17 -21.86
C ASN A 47 -0.43 4.51 -20.42
N LYS A 48 -1.45 4.66 -19.56
CA LYS A 48 -1.27 4.77 -18.12
C LYS A 48 -1.41 3.40 -17.46
N ARG A 49 -0.76 3.21 -16.32
CA ARG A 49 -0.85 2.00 -15.49
C ARG A 49 -1.41 2.33 -14.12
N ALA A 50 -2.08 1.34 -13.52
CA ALA A 50 -2.48 1.37 -12.11
C ALA A 50 -1.25 1.17 -11.21
N ILE A 51 -1.43 1.37 -9.91
CA ILE A 51 -0.39 1.10 -8.90
C ILE A 51 0.03 -0.38 -8.99
N PRO A 52 1.34 -0.72 -8.86
CA PRO A 52 1.86 -2.07 -9.10
C PRO A 52 1.51 -3.06 -7.96
N TRP A 53 0.24 -3.38 -7.81
CA TRP A 53 -0.30 -4.26 -6.76
C TRP A 53 0.09 -5.73 -6.93
N LEU A 54 0.31 -6.18 -8.17
CA LEU A 54 0.63 -7.58 -8.52
C LEU A 54 2.14 -7.88 -8.39
N TYR A 55 2.89 -6.99 -7.74
CA TYR A 55 4.26 -7.23 -7.30
C TYR A 55 4.36 -7.04 -5.78
N PRO A 56 3.95 -8.05 -4.99
CA PRO A 56 3.81 -7.90 -3.55
C PRO A 56 5.14 -7.98 -2.78
N GLU A 57 6.20 -8.54 -3.39
CA GLU A 57 7.53 -8.79 -2.79
C GLU A 57 8.19 -7.55 -2.17
N ASN A 58 7.96 -6.37 -2.75
CA ASN A 58 8.53 -5.11 -2.26
C ASN A 58 7.67 -3.91 -2.70
N GLY A 59 8.00 -2.70 -2.26
CA GLY A 59 7.38 -1.46 -2.72
C GLY A 59 6.12 -1.05 -1.97
N CYS A 60 5.84 -1.63 -0.81
CA CYS A 60 4.67 -1.25 0.01
C CYS A 60 4.61 0.25 0.32
N PHE A 61 5.76 0.85 0.65
CA PHE A 61 5.90 2.29 0.86
C PHE A 61 5.45 3.12 -0.35
N LEU A 62 5.86 2.70 -1.54
CA LEU A 62 5.51 3.34 -2.80
C LEU A 62 4.01 3.21 -3.06
N ARG A 63 3.45 2.00 -2.89
CA ARG A 63 2.03 1.76 -3.12
C ARG A 63 1.16 2.56 -2.16
N ALA A 64 1.53 2.65 -0.88
CA ALA A 64 0.85 3.47 0.11
C ALA A 64 0.92 4.97 -0.23
N ALA A 65 2.08 5.48 -0.64
CA ALA A 65 2.26 6.88 -1.06
C ALA A 65 1.44 7.21 -2.32
N LEU A 66 1.46 6.35 -3.33
CA LEU A 66 0.66 6.53 -4.55
C LEU A 66 -0.84 6.44 -4.29
N SER A 67 -1.26 5.56 -3.39
CA SER A 67 -2.67 5.44 -2.96
C SER A 67 -3.13 6.72 -2.29
N ARG A 68 -2.35 7.22 -1.31
CA ARG A 68 -2.58 8.51 -0.66
C ARG A 68 -2.75 9.62 -1.68
N ARG A 69 -1.76 9.78 -2.57
CA ARG A 69 -1.74 10.85 -3.57
C ARG A 69 -2.97 10.80 -4.47
N LEU A 70 -3.33 9.63 -4.96
CA LEU A 70 -4.49 9.45 -5.82
C LEU A 70 -5.80 9.82 -5.10
N LEU A 71 -5.98 9.34 -3.87
CA LEU A 71 -7.16 9.65 -3.05
C LEU A 71 -7.26 11.16 -2.77
N SER A 72 -6.15 11.81 -2.40
CA SER A 72 -6.10 13.27 -2.19
C SER A 72 -6.45 14.04 -3.47
N LEU A 73 -5.92 13.64 -4.63
CA LEU A 73 -6.26 14.24 -5.93
C LEU A 73 -7.73 14.08 -6.31
N LYS A 74 -8.41 13.07 -5.76
CA LYS A 74 -9.84 12.81 -5.97
C LYS A 74 -10.72 13.42 -4.88
N GLY A 75 -10.15 14.19 -3.96
CA GLY A 75 -10.89 14.93 -2.95
C GLY A 75 -11.43 14.05 -1.81
N TYR A 76 -10.88 12.85 -1.63
CA TYR A 76 -11.22 12.04 -0.46
C TYR A 76 -10.84 12.81 0.82
N PRO A 77 -11.60 12.64 1.92
CA PRO A 77 -11.22 13.17 3.22
C PRO A 77 -9.81 12.69 3.56
N GLY A 78 -9.16 13.34 4.54
CA GLY A 78 -7.76 13.09 4.92
C GLY A 78 -7.39 11.60 4.97
N ILE A 79 -6.09 11.30 5.01
CA ILE A 79 -5.60 9.93 4.98
C ILE A 79 -4.61 9.76 6.13
N LYS A 80 -4.40 8.53 6.59
CA LYS A 80 -3.25 8.18 7.43
C LYS A 80 -2.58 6.95 6.87
N LYS A 81 -1.29 6.80 7.15
CA LYS A 81 -0.54 5.58 6.83
C LYS A 81 -0.39 4.76 8.09
N LEU A 82 -0.80 3.49 8.02
CA LEU A 82 -0.62 2.54 9.10
C LEU A 82 0.54 1.62 8.75
N PHE A 83 1.60 1.70 9.55
CA PHE A 83 2.72 0.79 9.49
C PHE A 83 2.47 -0.37 10.47
N VAL A 84 2.79 -1.58 10.03
CA VAL A 84 2.73 -2.78 10.85
C VAL A 84 4.10 -3.46 10.83
N PHE A 85 4.53 -3.96 11.98
CA PHE A 85 5.85 -4.54 12.22
C PHE A 85 5.70 -5.91 12.86
N GLY A 86 6.53 -6.84 12.41
CA GLY A 86 6.46 -8.24 12.83
C GLY A 86 7.12 -9.15 11.80
N ASP A 87 7.16 -10.45 12.08
CA ASP A 87 7.62 -11.42 11.09
C ASP A 87 6.45 -11.90 10.27
N PHE A 88 6.25 -11.29 9.11
CA PHE A 88 5.11 -11.59 8.25
C PHE A 88 5.48 -12.59 7.17
N LYS A 89 4.49 -13.42 6.83
CA LYS A 89 4.54 -14.35 5.71
C LYS A 89 3.12 -14.63 5.27
N TYR A 90 2.72 -14.13 4.10
CA TYR A 90 1.39 -14.38 3.55
C TYR A 90 1.42 -15.05 2.18
N LYS A 91 0.35 -15.76 1.86
CA LYS A 91 0.15 -16.43 0.56
C LYS A 91 -0.30 -15.41 -0.48
N SER A 92 0.38 -15.37 -1.61
CA SER A 92 -0.05 -14.58 -2.77
C SER A 92 0.16 -15.38 -4.04
N LYS A 93 -0.84 -15.37 -4.94
CA LYS A 93 -0.69 -15.97 -6.27
C LYS A 93 0.30 -15.21 -7.16
N TRP A 94 0.63 -13.97 -6.79
CA TRP A 94 1.59 -13.12 -7.50
C TRP A 94 2.98 -13.12 -6.84
N ALA A 95 3.24 -14.00 -5.89
CA ALA A 95 4.57 -14.20 -5.34
C ALA A 95 5.27 -15.36 -6.05
N GLU A 96 6.54 -15.18 -6.43
CA GLU A 96 7.34 -16.19 -7.13
C GLU A 96 7.39 -17.52 -6.36
N THR A 97 7.49 -17.45 -5.03
CA THR A 97 7.53 -18.63 -4.14
C THR A 97 6.14 -19.06 -3.65
N GLY A 98 5.08 -18.38 -4.08
CA GLY A 98 3.71 -18.48 -3.54
C GLY A 98 3.51 -17.78 -2.19
N TYR A 99 4.58 -17.24 -1.61
CA TYR A 99 4.54 -16.50 -0.35
C TYR A 99 5.39 -15.23 -0.41
N VAL A 100 5.00 -14.23 0.38
CA VAL A 100 5.72 -12.97 0.54
C VAL A 100 6.12 -12.83 2.00
N ALA A 101 7.39 -12.53 2.27
CA ALA A 101 7.91 -12.40 3.63
C ALA A 101 8.60 -11.04 3.84
N PHE A 102 8.28 -10.38 4.96
CA PHE A 102 8.81 -9.05 5.29
C PHE A 102 8.75 -8.80 6.80
N LYS A 103 9.51 -7.78 7.24
CA LYS A 103 9.57 -7.35 8.65
C LYS A 103 8.62 -6.19 8.97
N PHE A 104 8.12 -5.53 7.95
CA PHE A 104 7.16 -4.45 8.07
C PHE A 104 6.32 -4.33 6.80
N HIS A 105 5.12 -3.78 6.93
CA HIS A 105 4.26 -3.43 5.81
C HIS A 105 3.56 -2.11 6.08
N VAL A 106 3.07 -1.45 5.04
CA VAL A 106 2.38 -0.17 5.16
C VAL A 106 1.27 -0.06 4.13
N ALA A 107 0.14 0.50 4.56
CA ALA A 107 -1.01 0.78 3.72
C ALA A 107 -1.73 2.04 4.21
N VAL A 108 -2.67 2.55 3.41
CA VAL A 108 -3.53 3.66 3.81
C VAL A 108 -4.66 3.15 4.70
N ALA A 109 -5.00 3.91 5.73
CA ALA A 109 -6.03 3.58 6.70
C ALA A 109 -7.10 4.68 6.75
N THR A 110 -8.35 4.25 6.89
CA THR A 110 -9.53 5.10 7.09
C THR A 110 -10.46 4.44 8.12
N ARG A 111 -11.50 5.14 8.57
CA ARG A 111 -12.42 4.66 9.60
C ARG A 111 -13.88 4.83 9.17
N VAL A 112 -14.69 3.80 9.37
CA VAL A 112 -16.15 3.89 9.34
C VAL A 112 -16.62 3.64 10.76
N GLU A 113 -17.22 4.65 11.39
CA GLU A 113 -17.60 4.60 12.80
C GLU A 113 -16.42 4.20 13.73
N ARG A 114 -16.40 2.97 14.25
CA ARG A 114 -15.35 2.45 15.14
C ARG A 114 -14.41 1.48 14.43
N GLU A 115 -14.73 1.09 13.21
CA GLU A 115 -14.00 0.10 12.45
C GLU A 115 -12.95 0.77 11.57
N ILE A 116 -11.71 0.25 11.62
CA ILE A 116 -10.60 0.75 10.81
C ILE A 116 -10.48 -0.13 9.58
N TYR A 117 -10.55 0.50 8.41
CA TYR A 117 -10.38 -0.14 7.11
C TYR A 117 -9.00 0.18 6.54
N ILE A 118 -8.41 -0.83 5.92
CA ILE A 118 -7.13 -0.78 5.24
C ILE A 118 -7.36 -0.99 3.75
N LEU A 119 -6.88 -0.06 2.93
CA LEU A 119 -6.94 -0.18 1.47
C LEU A 119 -5.60 -0.72 0.98
N ASP A 120 -5.54 -2.04 0.75
CA ASP A 120 -4.31 -2.73 0.32
C ASP A 120 -4.59 -3.88 -0.65
N PRO A 121 -4.75 -3.56 -1.95
CA PRO A 121 -4.94 -4.56 -2.98
C PRO A 121 -3.81 -5.59 -3.14
N SER A 122 -2.61 -5.35 -2.57
CA SER A 122 -1.55 -6.36 -2.60
C SER A 122 -1.80 -7.53 -1.65
N VAL A 123 -2.62 -7.32 -0.62
CA VAL A 123 -2.96 -8.32 0.41
C VAL A 123 -4.31 -8.97 0.13
N ASP A 124 -5.32 -8.16 -0.23
CA ASP A 124 -6.61 -8.63 -0.73
C ASP A 124 -7.04 -7.73 -1.88
N TYR A 125 -7.07 -8.30 -3.08
CA TYR A 125 -7.33 -7.56 -4.32
C TYR A 125 -8.83 -7.31 -4.55
N GLU A 126 -9.70 -8.03 -3.84
CA GLU A 126 -11.14 -7.98 -4.08
C GLU A 126 -11.80 -6.87 -3.27
N LYS A 127 -11.33 -6.63 -2.05
CA LYS A 127 -12.00 -5.72 -1.11
C LYS A 127 -11.05 -5.08 -0.09
N PRO A 128 -11.43 -3.92 0.48
CA PRO A 128 -10.75 -3.39 1.65
C PRO A 128 -10.94 -4.34 2.85
N LEU A 129 -9.95 -4.37 3.74
CA LEU A 129 -9.96 -5.24 4.92
C LEU A 129 -10.09 -4.41 6.19
N LEU A 130 -10.80 -4.96 7.18
CA LEU A 130 -10.70 -4.49 8.56
C LEU A 130 -9.26 -4.68 9.07
N LEU A 131 -8.78 -3.78 9.93
CA LEU A 131 -7.42 -3.82 10.47
C LEU A 131 -7.04 -5.21 11.03
N LEU A 132 -7.91 -5.82 11.83
CA LEU A 132 -7.65 -7.15 12.39
C LEU A 132 -7.52 -8.23 11.29
N HIS A 133 -8.39 -8.19 10.27
CA HIS A 133 -8.34 -9.13 9.15
C HIS A 133 -7.12 -8.89 8.27
N TRP A 134 -6.74 -7.64 8.03
CA TRP A 134 -5.51 -7.30 7.31
C TRP A 134 -4.29 -7.84 8.05
N SER A 135 -4.15 -7.58 9.34
CA SER A 135 -3.05 -8.10 10.15
C SER A 135 -3.01 -9.62 10.20
N GLN A 136 -4.15 -10.29 10.32
CA GLN A 136 -4.25 -11.75 10.24
C GLN A 136 -3.85 -12.29 8.86
N ARG A 137 -4.17 -11.56 7.78
CA ARG A 137 -3.79 -11.97 6.43
C ARG A 137 -2.28 -11.91 6.20
N LEU A 138 -1.59 -10.98 6.87
CA LEU A 138 -0.14 -10.83 6.81
C LEU A 138 0.62 -11.91 7.60
N THR A 139 -0.03 -12.55 8.56
CA THR A 139 0.58 -13.55 9.41
C THR A 139 0.28 -14.96 8.89
N SER A 140 1.25 -15.86 9.04
CA SER A 140 0.96 -17.30 8.92
C SER A 140 0.30 -17.80 10.20
N GLU A 141 -0.67 -18.70 10.10
CA GLU A 141 -1.48 -19.27 11.21
C GLU A 141 -0.68 -19.80 12.43
N SER A 142 0.64 -19.97 12.33
CA SER A 142 1.45 -20.69 13.32
C SER A 142 2.41 -19.84 14.17
N GLN A 143 2.25 -18.52 14.28
CA GLN A 143 3.25 -17.69 14.97
C GLN A 143 2.64 -16.83 16.10
N ASN A 144 2.91 -17.24 17.34
CA ASN A 144 2.82 -16.41 18.57
C ASN A 144 3.86 -15.29 18.50
N LYS A 145 3.70 -14.34 17.61
CA LYS A 145 4.63 -13.21 17.45
C LYS A 145 3.94 -11.90 17.74
N THR A 146 4.69 -11.03 18.43
CA THR A 146 4.29 -9.67 18.73
C THR A 146 4.16 -8.89 17.42
N ILE A 147 2.96 -8.38 17.16
CA ILE A 147 2.69 -7.46 16.07
C ILE A 147 2.61 -6.05 16.68
N GLU A 148 3.36 -5.13 16.11
CA GLU A 148 3.39 -3.73 16.53
C GLU A 148 2.96 -2.83 15.38
N TYR A 149 2.46 -1.65 15.73
CA TYR A 149 1.85 -0.73 14.79
C TYR A 149 2.31 0.69 15.05
N SER A 150 2.39 1.48 13.98
CA SER A 150 2.60 2.92 14.05
C SER A 150 1.63 3.61 13.11
N LEU A 151 0.79 4.48 13.66
CA LEU A 151 -0.04 5.37 12.86
C LEU A 151 0.75 6.65 12.59
N CYS A 152 0.96 6.96 11.32
CA CYS A 152 1.74 8.11 10.90
C CYS A 152 0.98 9.00 9.92
N SER A 153 1.54 10.17 9.70
CA SER A 153 1.11 11.11 8.68
C SER A 153 0.98 10.44 7.32
N ASP A 154 0.07 10.96 6.51
CA ASP A 154 -0.13 10.53 5.13
C ASP A 154 1.09 10.81 4.26
N LEU A 155 1.97 11.73 4.67
CA LEU A 155 3.21 12.06 3.95
C LEU A 155 4.43 11.23 4.37
N THR A 156 4.33 10.40 5.42
CA THR A 156 5.44 9.52 5.82
C THR A 156 5.73 8.50 4.72
N VAL A 157 6.93 8.57 4.13
CA VAL A 157 7.30 7.69 3.01
C VAL A 157 7.68 6.30 3.50
N SER A 158 8.65 6.18 4.40
CA SER A 158 9.23 4.90 4.80
C SER A 158 9.20 4.69 6.32
N HIS A 159 9.52 3.46 6.76
CA HIS A 159 9.60 3.14 8.19
C HIS A 159 10.74 3.86 8.94
N ASN A 160 11.67 4.51 8.22
CA ASN A 160 12.75 5.33 8.77
C ASN A 160 12.55 6.84 8.49
N SER A 161 11.44 7.22 7.87
CA SER A 161 11.08 8.63 7.65
C SER A 161 10.39 9.20 8.89
N GLU A 162 10.27 10.52 9.00
CA GLU A 162 9.53 11.14 10.10
C GLU A 162 8.04 10.75 10.07
N CYS A 163 7.54 10.23 11.20
CA CYS A 163 6.15 9.76 11.32
C CYS A 163 5.15 10.92 11.32
N ASN A 164 5.59 12.13 11.67
CA ASN A 164 4.78 13.35 11.69
C ASN A 164 5.14 14.29 10.53
N GLU A 165 5.55 13.73 9.38
CA GLU A 165 5.87 14.52 8.18
C GLU A 165 4.68 15.39 7.75
N MET A 166 4.93 16.66 7.43
CA MET A 166 3.90 17.64 7.08
C MET A 166 4.15 18.30 5.72
N GLU A 167 5.34 18.17 5.16
CA GLU A 167 5.70 18.83 3.90
C GLU A 167 5.60 17.85 2.72
N GLU A 168 4.77 18.17 1.73
CA GLU A 168 4.59 17.29 0.56
C GLU A 168 5.88 17.13 -0.26
N SER A 169 6.79 18.11 -0.20
CA SER A 169 8.13 18.01 -0.81
C SER A 169 8.96 16.86 -0.25
N ASN A 170 8.62 16.37 0.93
CA ASN A 170 9.29 15.25 1.57
C ASN A 170 8.67 13.89 1.20
N GLU A 171 7.57 13.85 0.43
CA GLU A 171 7.03 12.63 -0.20
C GLU A 171 7.85 12.20 -1.43
N VAL A 172 9.18 12.17 -1.27
CA VAL A 172 10.16 11.78 -2.29
C VAL A 172 11.02 10.64 -1.78
N GLY A 173 11.49 9.78 -2.69
CA GLY A 173 12.50 8.78 -2.39
C GLY A 173 13.88 9.26 -2.81
N ILE A 174 14.94 8.71 -2.19
CA ILE A 174 16.32 9.04 -2.54
C ILE A 174 16.92 7.91 -3.38
N ARG A 175 17.46 8.22 -4.57
CA ARG A 175 18.22 7.29 -5.40
C ARG A 175 19.53 7.95 -5.82
N ARG A 176 20.66 7.30 -5.56
CA ARG A 176 22.01 7.84 -5.87
C ARG A 176 22.22 9.26 -5.29
N GLY A 177 21.70 9.50 -4.08
CA GLY A 177 21.81 10.79 -3.40
C GLY A 177 20.88 11.90 -3.91
N MET A 178 20.00 11.62 -4.89
CA MET A 178 19.05 12.60 -5.44
C MET A 178 17.60 12.27 -5.08
N PRO A 179 16.77 13.28 -4.78
CA PRO A 179 15.34 13.09 -4.56
C PRO A 179 14.62 12.83 -5.89
N HIS A 180 13.69 11.89 -5.87
CA HIS A 180 12.82 11.57 -7.00
C HIS A 180 11.38 11.36 -6.52
N THR A 181 10.41 11.66 -7.40
CA THR A 181 8.99 11.47 -7.09
C THR A 181 8.64 9.99 -6.97
N MET A 182 7.52 9.69 -6.32
CA MET A 182 7.01 8.32 -6.24
C MET A 182 6.70 7.75 -7.64
N GLU A 183 6.21 8.55 -8.58
CA GLU A 183 5.98 8.10 -9.97
C GLU A 183 7.27 7.69 -10.67
N PHE A 184 8.40 8.37 -10.40
CA PHE A 184 9.70 7.95 -10.93
C PHE A 184 10.08 6.55 -10.42
N PHE A 185 9.89 6.27 -9.13
CA PHE A 185 10.12 4.93 -8.59
C PHE A 185 9.12 3.92 -9.13
N ALA A 186 7.86 4.32 -9.35
CA ALA A 186 6.81 3.45 -9.86
C ALA A 186 7.17 2.78 -11.19
N MET A 187 7.94 3.46 -12.05
CA MET A 187 8.44 2.88 -13.30
C MET A 187 9.19 1.56 -13.10
N GLU A 188 10.04 1.50 -12.07
CA GLU A 188 10.81 0.30 -11.76
C GLU A 188 9.90 -0.83 -11.26
N TYR A 189 8.92 -0.52 -10.41
CA TYR A 189 8.01 -1.51 -9.86
C TYR A 189 6.98 -2.00 -10.88
N LEU A 190 6.56 -1.16 -11.83
CA LEU A 190 5.73 -1.56 -12.96
C LEU A 190 6.45 -2.52 -13.91
N ALA A 191 7.75 -2.30 -14.13
CA ALA A 191 8.58 -3.22 -14.90
C ALA A 191 8.74 -4.56 -14.17
N LYS A 192 9.02 -4.53 -12.86
CA LYS A 192 9.11 -5.73 -12.01
C LYS A 192 7.79 -6.50 -11.93
N GLU A 193 6.66 -5.80 -11.83
CA GLU A 193 5.34 -6.42 -11.87
C GLU A 193 5.09 -7.17 -13.18
N TYR A 194 5.38 -6.52 -14.30
CA TYR A 194 5.24 -7.14 -15.63
C TYR A 194 6.13 -8.38 -15.77
N GLU A 195 7.38 -8.29 -15.37
CA GLU A 195 8.33 -9.41 -15.39
C GLU A 195 7.90 -10.55 -14.45
N ASN A 196 7.47 -10.22 -13.23
CA ASN A 196 6.98 -11.20 -12.25
C ASN A 196 5.79 -11.99 -12.79
N ILE A 197 4.83 -11.32 -13.45
CA ILE A 197 3.68 -12.00 -14.08
C ILE A 197 4.15 -12.97 -15.17
N HIS A 198 5.12 -12.58 -16.00
CA HIS A 198 5.73 -13.48 -17.00
C HIS A 198 6.42 -14.68 -16.35
N GLN A 199 7.21 -14.46 -15.31
CA GLN A 199 7.94 -15.52 -14.60
C GLN A 199 7.00 -16.53 -13.94
N LEU A 200 5.84 -16.07 -13.48
CA LEU A 200 4.77 -16.93 -12.95
C LEU A 200 4.01 -17.70 -14.04
N GLY A 201 4.31 -17.50 -15.32
CA GLY A 201 3.60 -18.12 -16.44
C GLY A 201 2.18 -17.59 -16.62
N LEU A 202 1.86 -16.42 -16.07
CA LEU A 202 0.57 -15.76 -16.21
C LEU A 202 0.57 -14.86 -17.45
N ASP A 203 -0.61 -14.61 -18.02
CA ASP A 203 -0.75 -13.68 -19.15
C ASP A 203 -0.84 -12.23 -18.66
N PRO A 204 0.15 -11.36 -18.95
CA PRO A 204 0.09 -9.96 -18.53
C PRO A 204 -1.05 -9.17 -19.15
N LYS A 205 -1.53 -9.52 -20.35
CA LYS A 205 -2.70 -8.84 -20.91
C LYS A 205 -3.91 -9.09 -20.05
N ARG A 206 -4.11 -10.34 -19.61
CA ARG A 206 -5.19 -10.71 -18.70
C ARG A 206 -5.00 -10.09 -17.32
N GLU A 207 -3.86 -10.33 -16.66
CA GLU A 207 -3.66 -9.92 -15.26
C GLU A 207 -3.61 -8.38 -15.09
N LEU A 208 -3.02 -7.65 -16.05
CA LEU A 208 -2.90 -6.19 -15.97
C LEU A 208 -4.09 -5.44 -16.58
N SER A 209 -5.04 -6.17 -17.17
CA SER A 209 -6.33 -5.62 -17.60
C SER A 209 -7.42 -5.74 -16.55
N ILE A 210 -7.17 -6.43 -15.42
CA ILE A 210 -8.15 -6.54 -14.34
C ILE A 210 -8.55 -5.13 -13.88
N GLY A 211 -9.87 -4.84 -13.90
CA GLY A 211 -10.44 -3.51 -13.64
C GLY A 211 -10.70 -2.64 -14.87
N SER A 212 -10.58 -3.18 -16.10
CA SER A 212 -10.80 -2.41 -17.36
C SER A 212 -12.18 -2.56 -17.99
N ASP A 213 -13.09 -3.34 -17.40
CA ASP A 213 -14.45 -3.53 -17.94
C ASP A 213 -15.43 -2.65 -17.15
N ASN A 214 -15.57 -1.40 -17.61
CA ASN A 214 -16.78 -0.57 -17.55
C ASN A 214 -16.66 0.58 -18.55
#